data_AF-A0A7Y4UAJ0-F1
#
_entry.id   AF-A0A7Y4UAJ0-F1
#
_cell.length_a   1.000
_cell.length_b   1.000
_cell.length_c   1.000
_cell.angle_alpha   90.00
_cell.angle_beta   90.00
_cell.angle_gamma   90.00
#
_symmetry.space_group_name_H-M   'P 1'
#
loop_
_entity.id
_entity.type
_entity.pdbx_description
1 polymer ?
#
loop_
_entity_poly.entity_id
_entity_poly.type
_entity_poly.pdbx_seq_one_letter_code
_entity_poly.pdbx_strand_id
1 'polypeptide(L)'
;IPPAGIDWICLSPKAGAELLLRRGNELKLIFPQAGAAPEQFIELDFQHFFLQPMDGPHRVRNTELAVRYCLTHPQWRLSLQTHKLLGIP
;
A
#
# COMPACT_ATOMS: atom_id res chain seq x y z
N ILE A 1 -8.09 -16.43 -1.51
CA ILE A 1 -9.27 -15.73 -0.92
C ILE A 1 -9.22 -15.95 0.59
N PRO A 2 -9.44 -14.91 1.42
CA PRO A 2 -9.41 -15.06 2.87
C PRO A 2 -10.54 -15.98 3.37
N PRO A 3 -10.36 -16.65 4.52
CA PRO A 3 -11.41 -17.48 5.12
C PRO A 3 -12.60 -16.64 5.61
N ALA A 4 -13.72 -17.30 5.87
CA ALA A 4 -14.89 -16.66 6.47
C ALA A 4 -14.59 -16.18 7.91
N GLY A 5 -15.25 -15.11 8.34
CA GLY A 5 -15.10 -14.56 9.70
C GLY A 5 -13.88 -13.67 9.92
N ILE A 6 -13.16 -13.28 8.87
CA ILE A 6 -12.09 -12.27 8.98
C ILE A 6 -12.72 -10.87 9.07
N ASP A 7 -12.49 -10.18 10.18
CA ASP A 7 -13.04 -8.84 10.43
C ASP A 7 -12.37 -7.74 9.58
N TRP A 8 -11.09 -7.93 9.24
CA TRP A 8 -10.29 -6.94 8.52
C TRP A 8 -9.36 -7.59 7.50
N ILE A 9 -9.51 -7.19 6.24
CA ILE A 9 -8.66 -7.65 5.15
C ILE A 9 -7.79 -6.48 4.67
N CYS A 10 -6.47 -6.63 4.84
CA CYS A 10 -5.46 -5.79 4.22
C CYS A 10 -4.87 -6.52 3.01
N LEU A 11 -4.97 -5.92 1.82
CA LEU A 11 -4.34 -6.42 0.60
C LEU A 11 -3.16 -5.52 0.23
N SER A 12 -2.00 -6.14 -0.02
CA SER A 12 -0.85 -5.45 -0.58
C SER A 12 -0.51 -6.07 -1.95
N PRO A 13 -0.99 -5.49 -3.06
CA PRO A 13 -0.69 -6.03 -4.38
C PRO A 13 0.81 -5.96 -4.70
N LYS A 14 1.25 -6.83 -5.61
CA LYS A 14 2.64 -6.97 -6.06
C LYS A 14 2.69 -6.88 -7.57
N ALA A 15 3.67 -6.17 -8.11
CA ALA A 15 3.84 -6.06 -9.56
C ALA A 15 3.99 -7.45 -10.20
N GLY A 16 3.30 -7.67 -11.33
CA GLY A 16 3.33 -8.93 -12.07
C GLY A 16 2.56 -10.10 -11.43
N ALA A 17 1.92 -9.90 -10.26
CA ALA A 17 1.09 -10.92 -9.64
C ALA A 17 -0.38 -10.78 -10.04
N GLU A 18 -1.07 -11.91 -10.19
CA GLU A 18 -2.51 -11.94 -10.44
C GLU A 18 -3.28 -11.42 -9.22
N LEU A 19 -4.24 -10.52 -9.47
CA LEU A 19 -5.10 -9.95 -8.43
C LEU A 19 -6.40 -10.75 -8.27
N LEU A 20 -6.41 -11.69 -7.32
CA LEU A 20 -7.58 -12.52 -7.02
C LEU A 20 -8.61 -11.84 -6.10
N LEU A 21 -8.16 -10.91 -5.25
CA LEU A 21 -9.03 -10.19 -4.32
C LEU A 21 -9.19 -8.74 -4.78
N ARG A 22 -10.44 -8.34 -5.04
CA ARG A 22 -10.78 -7.00 -5.57
C ARG A 22 -11.58 -6.14 -4.60
N ARG A 23 -11.81 -6.63 -3.38
CA ARG A 23 -12.52 -5.91 -2.31
C ARG A 23 -11.93 -6.20 -0.93
N GLY A 24 -12.07 -5.26 -0.01
CA GLY A 24 -11.64 -5.42 1.39
C GLY A 24 -11.69 -4.11 2.18
N ASN A 25 -11.02 -4.07 3.31
CA ASN A 25 -10.99 -2.88 4.17
C ASN A 25 -9.85 -1.95 3.77
N GLU A 26 -8.65 -2.51 3.57
CA GLU A 26 -7.43 -1.75 3.33
C GLU A 26 -6.68 -2.28 2.11
N LEU A 27 -6.38 -1.40 1.16
CA LEU A 27 -5.36 -1.62 0.15
C LEU A 27 -4.10 -0.87 0.54
N LYS A 28 -3.01 -1.58 0.79
CA LYS A 28 -1.70 -1.02 1.15
C LYS A 28 -0.65 -1.37 0.12
N LEU A 29 -0.45 -0.48 -0.84
CA LEU A 29 0.53 -0.66 -1.91
C LEU A 29 1.93 -0.28 -1.43
N ILE A 30 2.90 -1.19 -1.61
CA ILE A 30 4.31 -0.84 -1.43
C ILE A 30 4.73 0.08 -2.59
N PHE A 31 5.40 1.19 -2.31
CA PHE A 31 5.66 2.22 -3.30
C PHE A 31 7.09 2.78 -3.19
N PRO A 32 7.80 3.01 -4.31
CA PRO A 32 7.41 2.70 -5.70
C PRO A 32 7.62 1.22 -6.05
N GLN A 33 6.80 0.68 -6.96
CA GLN A 33 6.98 -0.63 -7.57
C GLN A 33 6.83 -0.50 -9.09
N ALA A 34 7.85 -0.89 -9.86
CA ALA A 34 7.75 -0.93 -11.31
C ALA A 34 6.69 -1.97 -11.74
N GLY A 35 5.72 -1.57 -12.55
CA GLY A 35 4.62 -2.45 -12.97
C GLY A 35 3.45 -2.55 -11.97
N ALA A 36 3.43 -1.75 -10.91
CA ALA A 36 2.30 -1.62 -9.99
C ALA A 36 2.08 -0.14 -9.62
N ALA A 37 1.65 0.65 -10.61
CA ALA A 37 1.35 2.06 -10.40
C ALA A 37 0.05 2.23 -9.58
N PRO A 38 -0.05 3.21 -8.66
CA PRO A 38 -1.22 3.32 -7.77
C PRO A 38 -2.55 3.45 -8.54
N GLU A 39 -2.54 4.10 -9.71
CA GLU A 39 -3.72 4.30 -10.58
C GLU A 39 -4.38 2.99 -11.02
N GLN A 40 -3.62 1.89 -11.05
CA GLN A 40 -4.16 0.56 -11.40
C GLN A 40 -5.14 0.00 -10.36
N PHE A 41 -5.15 0.57 -9.15
CA PHE A 41 -5.86 0.01 -8.00
C PHE A 41 -7.01 0.88 -7.49
N ILE A 42 -7.13 2.14 -7.96
CA ILE A 42 -8.05 3.14 -7.38
C ILE A 42 -9.53 2.78 -7.53
N GLU A 43 -9.88 1.93 -8.50
CA GLU A 43 -11.26 1.49 -8.75
C GLU A 43 -11.63 0.20 -7.99
N LEU A 44 -10.70 -0.39 -7.24
CA LEU A 44 -10.98 -1.56 -6.42
C LEU A 44 -11.85 -1.19 -5.22
N ASP A 45 -12.66 -2.13 -4.74
CA ASP A 45 -13.63 -1.90 -3.68
C ASP A 45 -12.98 -1.99 -2.28
N PHE A 46 -12.18 -0.99 -1.95
CA PHE A 46 -11.51 -0.86 -0.65
C PHE A 46 -11.91 0.43 0.06
N GLN A 47 -12.07 0.35 1.38
CA GLN A 47 -12.44 1.50 2.22
C GLN A 47 -11.26 2.47 2.42
N HIS A 48 -10.03 1.95 2.40
CA HIS A 48 -8.82 2.73 2.62
C HIS A 48 -7.73 2.39 1.60
N PHE A 49 -7.06 3.43 1.11
CA PHE A 49 -5.94 3.32 0.19
C PHE A 49 -4.69 3.91 0.84
N PHE A 50 -3.65 3.10 0.99
CA PHE A 50 -2.38 3.51 1.56
C PHE A 50 -1.21 3.25 0.63
N LEU A 51 -0.31 4.24 0.56
CA LEU A 51 1.05 4.03 0.08
C LEU A 51 1.97 3.79 1.26
N GLN A 52 2.65 2.65 1.24
CA GLN A 52 3.73 2.34 2.16
C GLN A 52 5.07 2.45 1.43
N PRO A 53 5.99 3.32 1.87
CA PRO A 53 7.32 3.41 1.28
C PRO A 53 8.00 2.04 1.27
N MET A 54 8.54 1.65 0.11
CA MET A 54 9.41 0.48 0.01
C MET A 54 10.66 0.71 0.85
N ASP A 55 10.90 -0.21 1.77
CA ASP A 55 12.10 -0.19 2.60
C ASP A 55 13.34 -0.68 1.84
N GLY A 56 14.52 -0.47 2.42
CA GLY A 56 15.81 -0.85 1.83
C GLY A 56 16.72 0.36 1.60
N PRO A 57 17.73 0.25 0.72
CA PRO A 57 18.75 1.28 0.50
C PRO A 57 18.18 2.65 0.11
N HIS A 58 16.99 2.67 -0.50
CA HIS A 58 16.33 3.88 -0.99
C HIS A 58 15.16 4.34 -0.11
N ARG A 59 15.03 3.87 1.13
CA ARG A 59 13.90 4.17 2.03
C ARG A 59 13.56 5.66 2.12
N VAL A 60 14.56 6.53 2.29
CA VAL A 60 14.35 7.99 2.42
C VAL A 60 13.70 8.54 1.15
N ARG A 61 14.31 8.27 0.00
CA ARG A 61 13.77 8.65 -1.32
C ARG A 61 12.36 8.09 -1.55
N ASN A 62 12.13 6.83 -1.20
CA ASN A 62 10.81 6.20 -1.39
C ASN A 62 9.75 6.83 -0.48
N THR A 63 10.14 7.26 0.72
CA THR A 63 9.25 8.00 1.64
C THR A 63 8.86 9.34 1.06
N GLU A 64 9.82 10.11 0.54
CA GLU A 64 9.56 11.40 -0.11
C GLU A 64 8.63 11.25 -1.31
N LEU A 65 8.85 10.22 -2.14
CA LEU A 65 7.99 9.93 -3.29
C LEU A 65 6.56 9.58 -2.85
N ALA A 66 6.40 8.73 -1.83
CA ALA A 66 5.08 8.36 -1.30
C ALA A 66 4.35 9.57 -0.70
N VAL A 67 5.05 10.40 0.09
CA VAL A 67 4.50 11.65 0.64
C VAL A 67 4.01 12.56 -0.48
N ARG A 68 4.86 12.82 -1.49
CA ARG A 68 4.50 13.67 -2.62
C ARG A 68 3.27 13.13 -3.35
N TYR A 69 3.23 11.83 -3.60
CA TYR A 69 2.12 11.21 -4.29
C TYR A 69 0.80 11.39 -3.51
N CYS A 70 0.78 11.07 -2.22
CA CYS A 70 -0.41 11.24 -1.38
C CYS A 70 -0.88 12.70 -1.29
N LEU A 71 0.05 13.67 -1.25
CA LEU A 71 -0.30 15.09 -1.28
C LEU A 71 -0.99 15.51 -2.59
N THR A 72 -0.61 14.90 -3.71
CA THR A 72 -1.23 15.16 -5.03
C THR A 72 -2.47 14.30 -5.31
N HIS A 73 -2.65 13.18 -4.60
CA HIS A 73 -3.75 12.23 -4.80
C HIS A 73 -4.38 11.88 -3.44
N PRO A 74 -5.31 12.70 -2.92
CA PRO A 74 -5.77 12.62 -1.53
C PRO A 74 -6.62 11.37 -1.20
N GLN A 75 -7.01 10.57 -2.20
CA GLN A 75 -7.54 9.22 -1.97
C GLN A 75 -6.52 8.34 -1.23
N TRP A 76 -5.23 8.56 -1.49
CA TRP A 76 -4.12 7.83 -0.89
C TRP A 76 -3.65 8.49 0.40
N ARG A 77 -3.38 7.66 1.41
CA ARG A 77 -2.80 8.07 2.70
C ARG A 77 -1.42 7.42 2.86
N LEU A 78 -0.54 8.05 3.62
CA LEU A 78 0.77 7.47 3.92
C LEU A 78 0.65 6.42 5.03
N SER A 79 1.26 5.25 4.84
CA SER A 79 1.43 4.20 5.86
C SER A 79 2.91 3.98 6.12
N LEU A 80 3.41 4.39 7.29
CA LEU A 80 4.80 4.17 7.67
C LEU A 80 4.98 2.82 8.36
N GLN A 81 6.15 2.21 8.16
CA GLN A 81 6.58 1.04 8.94
C GLN A 81 7.10 1.51 10.31
N THR A 82 6.19 1.98 11.16
CA THR A 82 6.51 2.61 12.46
C THR A 82 7.32 1.70 13.38
N HIS A 83 7.09 0.39 13.35
CA HIS A 83 7.87 -0.60 14.11
C HIS A 83 9.38 -0.49 13.81
N LYS A 84 9.77 -0.27 12.54
CA LYS A 84 11.18 -0.06 12.16
C LYS A 84 11.76 1.26 12.64
N LEU A 85 10.93 2.31 12.68
CA LEU A 85 11.33 3.61 13.20
C LEU A 85 11.54 3.57 14.72
N LEU A 86 10.71 2.78 15.41
CA LEU A 86 10.73 2.61 16.86
C LEU A 86 11.71 1.52 17.32
N GLY A 87 12.22 0.69 16.41
CA GLY A 87 13.12 -0.42 16.76
C GLY A 87 12.44 -1.58 17.47
N ILE A 88 11.15 -1.82 17.18
CA ILE A 88 10.34 -2.90 17.77
C ILE A 88 9.96 -3.95 16.72
N PRO A 89 9.80 -5.23 17.11
CA PRO A 89 9.23 -6.27 16.26
C PRO A 89 7.79 -5.98 15.81
#